data_AF-A0AAU3QBR3-F1
#
_entry.id   AF-A0AAU3QBR3-F1
#
_cell.length_a   1.000
_cell.length_b   1.000
_cell.length_c   1.000
_cell.angle_alpha   90.00
_cell.angle_beta   90.00
_cell.angle_gamma   90.00
#
_symmetry.space_group_name_H-M   'P 1'
#
loop_
_entity.id
_entity.type
_entity.pdbx_description
1 polymer ?
#
loop_
_entity_poly.entity_id
_entity_poly.type
_entity_poly.pdbx_seq_one_letter_code
_entity_poly.pdbx_strand_id
1 'polypeptide(L)'
;MPALVLAEWAELTKPAKSQRERLRHIARSVVRHPRLRELASAQLEEVAASCVKQGRLLHATNLRRLAEYEVTSLARDLAWTSGSAKDLVKMWELVAALPEPSAVERPSQYDGGEPPSPKLVLSSDRRVGALAALAGNPNLDRRLVLDVLDQLNPVEVRWLTTYDDEVPAWLKEAAARHKASPTQPEVPRVLTDEELDSCADPEAVMQTWLDAVKGDHGVYNHQIEYAILRSRHRTDTLVRQLTAPTVLSYYEHPVVADALMRLCGTDPDRWHAVAEALASKRDFDETFGDFLDRMSVPPA
;
A
#
# COMPACT_ATOMS: atom_id res chain seq x y z
N MET A 1 8.32 -27.19 -28.05
CA MET A 1 7.32 -26.30 -28.69
C MET A 1 7.17 -24.88 -28.06
N PRO A 2 8.19 -24.21 -27.47
CA PRO A 2 8.01 -22.82 -26.99
C PRO A 2 8.18 -21.74 -28.09
N ALA A 3 8.87 -22.05 -29.19
CA ALA A 3 9.12 -21.09 -30.27
C ALA A 3 7.86 -20.68 -31.08
N LEU A 4 6.79 -21.48 -31.01
CA LEU A 4 5.53 -21.19 -31.73
C LEU A 4 4.68 -20.09 -31.06
N VAL A 5 4.92 -19.79 -29.78
CA VAL A 5 4.17 -18.75 -29.04
C VAL A 5 4.64 -17.33 -29.44
N LEU A 6 5.86 -17.18 -29.96
CA LEU A 6 6.42 -15.88 -30.36
C LEU A 6 5.68 -15.25 -31.56
N ALA A 7 5.19 -16.07 -32.50
CA ALA A 7 4.36 -15.57 -33.60
C ALA A 7 2.96 -15.13 -33.11
N GLU A 8 2.39 -15.83 -32.12
CA GLU A 8 1.13 -15.43 -31.46
C GLU A 8 1.29 -14.11 -30.67
N TRP A 9 2.51 -13.74 -30.26
CA TRP A 9 2.78 -12.44 -29.63
C TRP A 9 2.72 -11.28 -30.64
N ALA A 10 3.06 -11.55 -31.90
CA ALA A 10 2.85 -10.62 -33.00
C ALA A 10 1.35 -10.49 -33.35
N GLU A 11 0.57 -11.58 -33.26
CA GLU A 11 -0.89 -11.56 -33.47
C GLU A 11 -1.72 -10.95 -32.32
N LEU A 12 -1.08 -10.55 -31.21
CA LEU A 12 -1.71 -9.70 -30.19
C LEU A 12 -2.01 -8.28 -30.71
N THR A 13 -1.90 -8.00 -32.02
CA THR A 13 -2.43 -6.83 -32.72
C THR A 13 -3.97 -6.81 -32.71
N LYS A 14 -4.58 -7.06 -31.54
CA LYS A 14 -5.97 -6.67 -31.33
C LYS A 14 -5.95 -5.18 -30.98
N PRO A 15 -6.46 -4.29 -31.84
CA PRO A 15 -6.52 -2.84 -31.57
C PRO A 15 -7.33 -2.49 -30.31
N ALA A 16 -8.04 -3.45 -29.72
CA ALA A 16 -8.83 -3.29 -28.51
C ALA A 16 -8.04 -3.31 -27.18
N LYS A 17 -6.81 -3.85 -27.14
CA LYS A 17 -6.03 -3.96 -25.88
C LYS A 17 -4.96 -2.88 -25.79
N SER A 18 -4.86 -2.24 -24.61
CA SER A 18 -3.81 -1.25 -24.37
C SER A 18 -2.42 -1.92 -24.33
N GLN A 19 -1.37 -1.17 -24.68
CA GLN A 19 0.02 -1.68 -24.62
C GLN A 19 0.42 -2.14 -23.21
N ARG A 20 -0.20 -1.54 -22.18
CA ARG A 20 -0.04 -1.96 -20.77
C ARG A 20 -0.54 -3.37 -20.52
N GLU A 21 -1.70 -3.74 -21.07
CA GLU A 21 -2.26 -5.09 -20.94
C GLU A 21 -1.45 -6.13 -21.70
N ARG A 22 -0.90 -5.75 -22.87
CA ARG A 22 -0.03 -6.62 -23.67
C ARG A 22 1.23 -6.97 -22.89
N LEU A 23 1.91 -5.98 -22.33
CA LEU A 23 3.07 -6.18 -21.46
C LEU A 23 2.75 -7.09 -20.26
N ARG A 24 1.60 -6.85 -19.60
CA ARG A 24 1.13 -7.69 -18.48
C ARG A 24 0.93 -9.15 -18.89
N HIS A 25 0.35 -9.38 -20.07
CA HIS A 25 0.11 -10.73 -20.55
C HIS A 25 1.44 -11.46 -20.85
N ILE A 26 2.38 -10.77 -21.47
CA ILE A 26 3.74 -11.28 -21.72
C ILE A 26 4.43 -11.64 -20.40
N ALA A 27 4.45 -10.72 -19.43
CA ALA A 27 5.05 -10.96 -18.12
C ALA A 27 4.43 -12.18 -17.41
N ARG A 28 3.10 -12.31 -17.42
CA ARG A 28 2.41 -13.48 -16.83
C ARG A 28 2.80 -14.79 -17.50
N SER A 29 2.99 -14.80 -18.81
CA SER A 29 3.45 -15.99 -19.55
C SER A 29 4.87 -16.38 -19.17
N VAL A 30 5.75 -15.40 -18.98
CA VAL A 30 7.15 -15.61 -18.54
C VAL A 30 7.21 -16.16 -17.12
N VAL A 31 6.40 -15.60 -16.20
CA VAL A 31 6.28 -16.09 -14.83
C VAL A 31 5.82 -17.55 -14.79
N ARG A 32 4.85 -17.93 -15.63
CA ARG A 32 4.37 -19.32 -15.73
C ARG A 32 5.37 -20.27 -16.38
N HIS A 33 6.22 -19.75 -17.26
CA HIS A 33 7.18 -20.55 -18.01
C HIS A 33 8.56 -19.87 -18.00
N PRO A 34 9.32 -19.96 -16.88
CA PRO A 34 10.58 -19.23 -16.72
C PRO A 34 11.63 -19.51 -17.80
N ARG A 35 11.62 -20.73 -18.38
CA ARG A 35 12.47 -21.13 -19.51
C ARG A 35 12.33 -20.24 -20.75
N LEU A 36 11.22 -19.50 -20.89
CA LEU A 36 11.05 -18.54 -21.98
C LEU A 36 12.09 -17.43 -21.94
N ARG A 37 12.55 -17.04 -20.74
CA ARG A 37 13.59 -16.02 -20.58
C ARG A 37 14.94 -16.48 -21.11
N GLU A 38 15.22 -17.78 -21.06
CA GLU A 38 16.46 -18.37 -21.59
C GLU A 38 16.37 -18.62 -23.11
N LEU A 39 15.20 -19.08 -23.59
CA LEU A 39 15.03 -19.52 -24.96
C LEU A 39 14.70 -18.39 -25.96
N ALA A 40 14.14 -17.28 -25.49
CA ALA A 40 13.63 -16.20 -26.34
C ALA A 40 13.91 -14.80 -25.75
N SER A 41 15.03 -14.63 -25.04
CA SER A 41 15.40 -13.36 -24.38
C SER A 41 15.33 -12.17 -25.33
N ALA A 42 16.01 -12.25 -26.48
CA ALA A 42 16.09 -11.16 -27.44
C ALA A 42 14.71 -10.73 -27.97
N GLN A 43 13.85 -11.69 -28.33
CA GLN A 43 12.51 -11.37 -28.83
C GLN A 43 11.61 -10.80 -27.72
N LEU A 44 11.71 -11.33 -26.50
CA LEU A 44 10.97 -10.84 -25.35
C LEU A 44 11.36 -9.40 -25.01
N GLU A 45 12.66 -9.09 -25.02
CA GLU A 45 13.17 -7.74 -24.79
C GLU A 45 12.71 -6.76 -25.86
N GLU A 46 12.74 -7.17 -27.13
CA GLU A 46 12.28 -6.35 -28.26
C GLU A 46 10.77 -6.04 -28.16
N VAL A 47 9.95 -7.06 -27.89
CA VAL A 47 8.50 -6.89 -27.76
C VAL A 47 8.16 -6.03 -26.53
N ALA A 48 8.82 -6.25 -25.39
CA ALA A 48 8.63 -5.44 -24.19
C ALA A 48 9.01 -3.97 -24.45
N ALA A 49 10.16 -3.72 -25.08
CA ALA A 49 10.59 -2.38 -25.46
C ALA A 49 9.61 -1.69 -26.43
N SER A 50 9.06 -2.45 -27.38
CA SER A 50 8.01 -1.97 -28.29
C SER A 50 6.75 -1.56 -27.54
N CYS A 51 6.25 -2.39 -26.61
CA CYS A 51 5.10 -2.06 -25.76
C CYS A 51 5.34 -0.80 -24.92
N VAL A 52 6.53 -0.67 -24.32
CA VAL A 52 6.91 0.52 -23.53
C VAL A 52 6.93 1.78 -24.39
N LYS A 53 7.55 1.72 -25.58
CA LYS A 53 7.69 2.86 -26.50
C LYS A 53 6.34 3.27 -27.10
N GLN A 54 5.59 2.32 -27.65
CA GLN A 54 4.28 2.58 -28.29
C GLN A 54 3.24 3.01 -27.26
N GLY A 55 3.24 2.40 -26.07
CA GLY A 55 2.34 2.74 -24.98
C GLY A 55 2.74 3.99 -24.21
N ARG A 56 3.94 4.54 -24.48
CA ARG A 56 4.56 5.61 -23.69
C ARG A 56 4.51 5.31 -22.19
N LEU A 57 4.70 4.05 -21.81
CA LEU A 57 4.43 3.56 -20.45
C LEU A 57 5.35 4.22 -19.40
N LEU A 58 6.57 4.55 -19.81
CA LEU A 58 7.56 5.23 -18.97
C LEU A 58 7.65 6.73 -19.27
N HIS A 59 6.70 7.31 -19.98
CA HIS A 59 6.66 8.75 -20.20
C HIS A 59 6.27 9.47 -18.91
N ALA A 60 6.96 10.57 -18.57
CA ALA A 60 6.79 11.26 -17.29
C ALA A 60 5.32 11.65 -16.99
N THR A 61 4.61 12.14 -18.00
CA THR A 61 3.18 12.49 -17.88
C THR A 61 2.29 11.30 -17.53
N ASN A 62 2.60 10.11 -18.05
CA ASN A 62 1.81 8.92 -17.76
C ASN A 62 2.13 8.39 -16.36
N LEU A 63 3.41 8.34 -16.00
CA LEU A 63 3.84 7.89 -14.67
C LEU A 63 3.25 8.74 -13.54
N ARG A 64 3.15 10.05 -13.71
CA ARG A 64 2.51 10.96 -12.73
C ARG A 64 1.01 10.72 -12.53
N ARG A 65 0.35 10.05 -13.48
CA ARG A 65 -1.09 9.75 -13.42
C ARG A 65 -1.37 8.35 -12.88
N LEU A 66 -0.35 7.50 -12.78
CA LEU A 66 -0.53 6.14 -12.30
C LEU A 66 -0.78 6.14 -10.80
N ALA A 67 -1.73 5.33 -10.38
CA ALA A 67 -1.87 4.99 -8.97
C ALA A 67 -0.70 4.08 -8.53
N GLU A 68 -0.41 4.03 -7.23
CA GLU A 68 0.70 3.25 -6.67
C GLU A 68 0.65 1.76 -7.05
N TYR A 69 -0.56 1.18 -7.09
CA TYR A 69 -0.75 -0.21 -7.50
C TYR A 69 -0.39 -0.43 -8.97
N GLU A 70 -0.55 0.59 -9.83
CA GLU A 70 -0.22 0.51 -11.24
C GLU A 70 1.29 0.62 -11.45
N VAL A 71 1.94 1.49 -10.68
CA VAL A 71 3.41 1.64 -10.63
C VAL A 71 4.06 0.31 -10.23
N THR A 72 3.66 -0.25 -9.08
CA THR A 72 4.20 -1.53 -8.57
C THR A 72 3.88 -2.69 -9.51
N SER A 73 2.69 -2.72 -10.11
CA SER A 73 2.34 -3.72 -11.12
C SER A 73 3.18 -3.59 -12.40
N LEU A 74 3.45 -2.37 -12.87
CA LEU A 74 4.29 -2.13 -14.05
C LEU A 74 5.75 -2.51 -13.79
N ALA A 75 6.27 -2.16 -12.60
CA ALA A 75 7.61 -2.52 -12.18
C ALA A 75 7.83 -4.04 -12.18
N ARG A 76 6.88 -4.80 -11.60
CA ARG A 76 6.91 -6.27 -11.63
C ARG A 76 6.88 -6.81 -13.05
N ASP A 77 6.01 -6.28 -13.91
CA ASP A 77 5.94 -6.74 -15.30
C ASP A 77 7.26 -6.49 -16.05
N LEU A 78 7.91 -5.34 -15.83
CA LEU A 78 9.20 -4.99 -16.44
C LEU A 78 10.37 -5.78 -15.85
N ALA A 79 10.33 -6.13 -14.57
CA ALA A 79 11.34 -6.99 -13.95
C ALA A 79 11.51 -8.35 -14.67
N TRP A 80 10.41 -8.89 -15.19
CA TRP A 80 10.39 -10.16 -15.92
C TRP A 80 10.67 -10.02 -17.41
N THR A 81 10.43 -8.85 -18.00
CA THR A 81 10.35 -8.69 -19.47
C THR A 81 11.37 -7.74 -20.06
N SER A 82 11.91 -6.79 -19.28
CA SER A 82 12.81 -5.76 -19.78
C SER A 82 14.27 -6.20 -19.77
N GLY A 83 14.96 -5.93 -20.87
CA GLY A 83 16.43 -5.97 -20.99
C GLY A 83 17.09 -4.59 -20.82
N SER A 84 16.30 -3.53 -20.70
CA SER A 84 16.77 -2.14 -20.70
C SER A 84 17.12 -1.68 -19.29
N ALA A 85 18.42 -1.57 -18.99
CA ALA A 85 18.92 -1.07 -17.71
C ALA A 85 18.35 0.32 -17.39
N LYS A 86 18.25 1.21 -18.38
CA LYS A 86 17.69 2.56 -18.21
C LYS A 86 16.23 2.55 -17.74
N ASP A 87 15.42 1.68 -18.33
CA ASP A 87 14.00 1.58 -17.98
C ASP A 87 13.81 0.95 -16.60
N LEU A 88 14.66 -0.02 -16.25
CA LEU A 88 14.68 -0.65 -14.93
C LEU A 88 15.11 0.33 -13.84
N VAL A 89 16.16 1.13 -14.06
CA VAL A 89 16.59 2.19 -13.11
C VAL A 89 15.48 3.21 -12.91
N LYS A 90 14.83 3.64 -13.98
CA LYS A 90 13.71 4.58 -13.87
C LYS A 90 12.55 4.03 -13.05
N MET A 91 12.21 2.75 -13.24
CA MET A 91 11.17 2.10 -12.44
C MET A 91 11.62 1.85 -11.00
N TRP A 92 12.90 1.53 -10.79
CA TRP A 92 13.50 1.38 -9.47
C TRP A 92 13.34 2.66 -8.65
N GLU A 93 13.78 3.80 -9.18
CA GLU A 93 13.66 5.11 -8.55
C GLU A 93 12.19 5.47 -8.26
N LEU A 94 11.29 5.18 -9.21
CA LEU A 94 9.87 5.46 -9.04
C LEU A 94 9.23 4.62 -7.93
N VAL A 95 9.57 3.33 -7.82
CA VAL A 95 9.06 2.46 -6.76
C VAL A 95 9.68 2.82 -5.41
N ALA A 96 10.98 3.13 -5.37
CA ALA A 96 11.66 3.56 -4.15
C ALA A 96 11.04 4.86 -3.59
N ALA A 97 10.61 5.77 -4.46
CA ALA A 97 9.94 7.02 -4.08
C ALA A 97 8.44 6.90 -3.76
N LEU A 98 7.84 5.70 -3.84
CA LEU A 98 6.47 5.50 -3.35
C LEU A 98 6.40 5.70 -1.83
N PRO A 99 5.24 6.14 -1.30
CA PRO A 99 5.04 6.28 0.14
C PRO A 99 5.41 4.99 0.89
N GLU A 100 6.01 5.17 2.08
CA GLU A 100 6.34 4.05 2.94
C GLU A 100 5.04 3.39 3.44
N PRO A 101 4.94 2.05 3.40
CA PRO A 101 3.79 1.37 3.97
C PRO A 101 3.77 1.57 5.50
N SER A 102 2.58 1.79 6.04
CA SER A 102 2.37 1.82 7.49
C SER A 102 2.56 0.43 8.09
N ALA A 103 2.94 0.38 9.37
CA ALA A 103 3.27 -0.86 10.07
C ALA A 103 2.69 -0.88 11.49
N VAL A 104 1.70 -1.72 11.70
CA VAL A 104 1.04 -1.98 12.99
C VAL A 104 0.76 -3.48 13.11
N GLU A 105 1.14 -4.07 14.25
CA GLU A 105 0.85 -5.46 14.57
C GLU A 105 -0.63 -5.62 14.93
N ARG A 106 -1.27 -6.62 14.32
CA ARG A 106 -2.69 -6.92 14.54
C ARG A 106 -2.82 -8.17 15.42
N PRO A 107 -3.78 -8.21 16.35
CA PRO A 107 -4.06 -9.40 17.11
C PRO A 107 -4.60 -10.48 16.17
N SER A 108 -3.83 -11.55 15.99
CA SER A 108 -4.26 -12.76 15.28
C SER A 108 -4.73 -13.78 16.30
N GLN A 109 -5.98 -14.21 16.18
CA GLN A 109 -6.57 -15.27 17.02
C GLN A 109 -5.92 -16.66 16.80
N TYR A 110 -4.99 -16.77 15.84
CA TYR A 110 -4.33 -18.02 15.46
C TYR A 110 -2.82 -18.02 15.71
N ASP A 111 -2.25 -16.93 16.23
CA ASP A 111 -0.81 -16.83 16.40
C ASP A 111 -0.39 -17.51 17.72
N GLY A 112 0.37 -18.60 17.58
CA GLY A 112 1.23 -19.09 18.65
C GLY A 112 2.35 -18.09 18.96
N GLY A 113 3.23 -18.37 19.92
CA GLY A 113 4.28 -17.45 20.38
C GLY A 113 5.38 -17.04 19.38
N GLU A 114 5.16 -17.20 18.07
CA GLU A 114 6.04 -16.71 17.01
C GLU A 114 5.77 -15.24 16.68
N PRO A 115 6.79 -14.46 16.28
CA PRO A 115 6.59 -13.08 15.87
C PRO A 115 5.71 -12.98 14.61
N PRO A 116 4.87 -11.94 14.49
CA PRO A 116 3.96 -11.78 13.36
C PRO A 116 4.73 -11.64 12.04
N SER A 117 4.23 -12.33 11.01
CA SER A 117 4.84 -12.24 9.68
C SER A 117 4.82 -10.79 9.15
N PRO A 118 5.85 -10.35 8.38
CA PRO A 118 5.89 -9.00 7.83
C PRO A 118 4.63 -8.61 7.04
N LYS A 119 4.01 -9.55 6.31
CA LYS A 119 2.76 -9.34 5.58
C LYS A 119 1.55 -9.07 6.47
N LEU A 120 1.57 -9.51 7.73
CA LEU A 120 0.50 -9.21 8.69
C LEU A 120 0.65 -7.83 9.33
N VAL A 121 1.88 -7.32 9.41
CA VAL A 121 2.21 -6.03 10.01
C VAL A 121 2.11 -4.88 9.01
N LEU A 122 2.58 -5.07 7.77
CA LEU A 122 2.56 -4.02 6.74
C LEU A 122 1.16 -3.77 6.21
N SER A 123 0.83 -2.50 5.95
CA SER A 123 -0.39 -2.12 5.24
C SER A 123 -0.38 -2.54 3.76
N SER A 124 0.82 -2.64 3.17
CA SER A 124 1.02 -3.17 1.82
C SER A 124 2.41 -3.79 1.64
N ASP A 125 2.48 -4.92 0.95
CA ASP A 125 3.74 -5.55 0.48
C ASP A 125 4.07 -5.21 -0.98
N ARG A 126 3.27 -4.33 -1.60
CA ARG A 126 3.38 -4.05 -3.04
C ARG A 126 4.69 -3.37 -3.41
N ARG A 127 5.13 -2.39 -2.60
CA ARG A 127 6.38 -1.64 -2.80
C ARG A 127 7.59 -2.57 -2.67
N VAL A 128 7.77 -3.17 -1.49
CA VAL A 128 8.89 -4.11 -1.24
C VAL A 128 8.91 -5.30 -2.21
N GLY A 129 7.76 -5.88 -2.53
CA GLY A 129 7.72 -6.98 -3.50
C GLY A 129 7.98 -6.54 -4.96
N ALA A 130 7.71 -5.28 -5.31
CA ALA A 130 8.11 -4.74 -6.62
C ALA A 130 9.62 -4.45 -6.69
N LEU A 131 10.21 -3.94 -5.60
CA LEU A 131 11.66 -3.79 -5.47
C LEU A 131 12.36 -5.16 -5.55
N ALA A 132 11.90 -6.15 -4.79
CA ALA A 132 12.46 -7.50 -4.84
C ALA A 132 12.42 -8.09 -6.26
N ALA A 133 11.30 -7.92 -6.98
CA ALA A 133 11.19 -8.34 -8.37
C ALA A 133 12.20 -7.64 -9.28
N LEU A 134 12.30 -6.30 -9.22
CA LEU A 134 13.24 -5.52 -10.02
C LEU A 134 14.71 -5.91 -9.74
N ALA A 135 15.06 -6.13 -8.47
CA ALA A 135 16.38 -6.62 -8.06
C ALA A 135 16.69 -8.04 -8.58
N GLY A 136 15.67 -8.81 -8.94
CA GLY A 136 15.81 -10.11 -9.61
C GLY A 136 16.17 -9.99 -11.10
N ASN A 137 16.10 -8.80 -11.70
CA ASN A 137 16.50 -8.60 -13.09
C ASN A 137 18.03 -8.39 -13.18
N PRO A 138 18.77 -9.20 -13.97
CA PRO A 138 20.22 -9.12 -14.06
C PRO A 138 20.74 -7.81 -14.70
N ASN A 139 19.89 -7.06 -15.39
CA ASN A 139 20.24 -5.80 -16.03
C ASN A 139 20.15 -4.57 -15.10
N LEU A 140 19.70 -4.76 -13.85
CA LEU A 140 19.69 -3.70 -12.83
C LEU A 140 21.01 -3.75 -12.02
N ASP A 141 21.65 -2.58 -11.87
CA ASP A 141 22.86 -2.48 -11.05
C ASP A 141 22.55 -2.75 -9.58
N ARG A 142 23.24 -3.74 -9.00
CA ARG A 142 23.07 -4.12 -7.58
C ARG A 142 23.46 -3.00 -6.63
N ARG A 143 24.35 -2.07 -7.01
CA ARG A 143 24.72 -0.94 -6.15
C ARG A 143 23.52 -0.04 -5.84
N LEU A 144 22.74 0.29 -6.87
CA LEU A 144 21.51 1.07 -6.72
C LEU A 144 20.49 0.39 -5.80
N VAL A 145 20.49 -0.94 -5.77
CA VAL A 145 19.60 -1.70 -4.90
C VAL A 145 20.02 -1.60 -3.44
N LEU A 146 21.32 -1.69 -3.17
CA LEU A 146 21.85 -1.58 -1.81
C LEU A 146 21.61 -0.20 -1.21
N ASP A 147 21.75 0.87 -2.00
CA ASP A 147 21.56 2.25 -1.55
C ASP A 147 20.11 2.55 -1.08
N VAL A 148 19.13 1.75 -1.52
CA VAL A 148 17.72 1.89 -1.11
C VAL A 148 17.41 1.14 0.17
N LEU A 149 18.23 0.15 0.59
CA LEU A 149 17.98 -0.57 1.84
C LEU A 149 17.96 0.36 3.05
N ASP A 150 18.77 1.42 3.03
CA ASP A 150 18.80 2.46 4.08
C ASP A 150 17.52 3.33 4.12
N GLN A 151 16.70 3.29 3.05
CA GLN A 151 15.47 4.06 2.90
C GLN A 151 14.21 3.21 3.11
N LEU A 152 14.36 1.91 3.37
CA LEU A 152 13.24 1.01 3.59
C LEU A 152 12.84 0.98 5.07
N ASN A 153 11.54 0.81 5.30
CA ASN A 153 11.04 0.56 6.64
C ASN A 153 11.69 -0.74 7.20
N PRO A 154 12.07 -0.81 8.48
CA PRO A 154 12.63 -2.02 9.08
C PRO A 154 11.79 -3.29 8.85
N VAL A 155 10.46 -3.17 8.77
CA VAL A 155 9.55 -4.27 8.45
C VAL A 155 9.66 -4.69 6.98
N GLU A 156 9.88 -3.76 6.06
CA GLU A 156 10.18 -4.07 4.64
C GLU A 156 11.55 -4.78 4.52
N VAL A 157 12.56 -4.36 5.29
CA VAL A 157 13.85 -5.07 5.35
C VAL A 157 13.67 -6.49 5.88
N ARG A 158 12.87 -6.66 6.95
CA ARG A 158 12.50 -8.00 7.45
C ARG A 158 11.78 -8.82 6.40
N TRP A 159 10.84 -8.23 5.66
CA TRP A 159 10.13 -8.88 4.55
C TRP A 159 11.09 -9.48 3.52
N LEU A 160 12.15 -8.74 3.15
CA LEU A 160 13.19 -9.21 2.22
C LEU A 160 13.96 -10.44 2.73
N THR A 161 14.05 -10.62 4.05
CA THR A 161 14.73 -11.78 4.67
C THR A 161 13.80 -12.97 4.90
N THR A 162 12.47 -12.79 4.87
CA THR A 162 11.51 -13.82 5.23
C THR A 162 11.07 -14.70 4.05
N TYR A 163 10.89 -14.14 2.85
CA TYR A 163 10.25 -14.85 1.73
C TYR A 163 11.25 -15.36 0.69
N ASP A 164 11.59 -16.65 0.75
CA ASP A 164 12.59 -17.31 -0.10
C ASP A 164 12.24 -17.31 -1.60
N ASP A 165 10.98 -17.55 -1.95
CA ASP A 165 10.58 -17.69 -3.35
C ASP A 165 10.41 -16.35 -4.09
N GLU A 166 10.30 -15.25 -3.34
CA GLU A 166 10.00 -13.91 -3.89
C GLU A 166 11.25 -13.02 -3.98
N VAL A 167 12.32 -13.36 -3.27
CA VAL A 167 13.50 -12.50 -3.10
C VAL A 167 14.75 -13.17 -3.65
N PRO A 168 15.51 -12.51 -4.54
CA PRO A 168 16.79 -13.03 -5.00
C PRO A 168 17.74 -13.31 -3.83
N ALA A 169 18.40 -14.47 -3.83
CA ALA A 169 19.28 -14.90 -2.73
C ALA A 169 20.34 -13.85 -2.32
N TRP A 170 20.89 -13.12 -3.31
CA TRP A 170 21.87 -12.07 -3.05
C TRP A 170 21.27 -10.87 -2.30
N LEU A 171 20.02 -10.50 -2.60
CA LEU A 171 19.31 -9.40 -1.93
C LEU A 171 18.93 -9.82 -0.52
N LYS A 172 18.52 -11.08 -0.34
CA LYS A 172 18.24 -11.67 0.97
C LYS A 172 19.46 -11.57 1.89
N GLU A 173 20.63 -11.93 1.37
CA GLU A 173 21.89 -11.88 2.10
C GLU A 173 22.32 -10.43 2.42
N ALA A 174 22.07 -9.49 1.50
CA ALA A 174 22.30 -8.07 1.74
C ALA A 174 21.38 -7.49 2.81
N ALA A 175 20.08 -7.81 2.75
CA ALA A 175 19.09 -7.40 3.74
C ALA A 175 19.42 -7.97 5.13
N ALA A 176 19.85 -9.23 5.22
CA ALA A 176 20.23 -9.85 6.49
C ALA A 176 21.48 -9.20 7.15
N ARG A 177 22.37 -8.59 6.36
CA ARG A 177 23.54 -7.84 6.85
C ARG A 177 23.22 -6.37 7.15
N HIS A 178 22.04 -5.91 6.78
CA HIS A 178 21.66 -4.51 6.89
C HIS A 178 21.45 -4.12 8.36
N LYS A 179 21.90 -2.92 8.74
CA LYS A 179 21.83 -2.44 10.13
C LYS A 179 20.40 -2.30 10.63
N ALA A 180 19.47 -1.97 9.74
CA ALA A 180 18.05 -1.86 10.02
C ALA A 180 17.29 -3.19 9.81
N SER A 181 17.95 -4.33 9.95
CA SER A 181 17.31 -5.65 9.99
C SER A 181 17.13 -6.09 11.46
N PRO A 182 16.16 -5.51 12.21
CA PRO A 182 15.88 -6.01 13.54
C PRO A 182 15.29 -7.41 13.44
N THR A 183 15.61 -8.28 14.39
CA THR A 183 14.90 -9.56 14.57
C THR A 183 13.41 -9.32 14.79
N GLN A 184 13.05 -8.21 15.47
CA GLN A 184 11.70 -7.70 15.61
C GLN A 184 11.69 -6.17 15.53
N PRO A 185 11.07 -5.56 14.50
CA PRO A 185 10.88 -4.12 14.43
C PRO A 185 9.91 -3.67 15.53
N GLU A 186 10.22 -2.55 16.19
CA GLU A 186 9.30 -1.89 17.13
C GLU A 186 8.13 -1.32 16.32
N VAL A 187 7.03 -2.05 16.28
CA VAL A 187 5.79 -1.65 15.63
C VAL A 187 4.69 -1.57 16.69
N PRO A 188 3.83 -0.54 16.66
CA PRO A 188 2.69 -0.49 17.55
C PRO A 188 1.81 -1.72 17.35
N ARG A 189 1.27 -2.27 18.42
CA ARG A 189 0.34 -3.41 18.38
C ARG A 189 -1.05 -2.94 18.77
N VAL A 190 -2.05 -3.30 17.96
CA VAL A 190 -3.46 -3.12 18.33
C VAL A 190 -3.77 -4.08 19.49
N LEU A 191 -4.08 -3.51 20.65
CA LEU A 191 -4.37 -4.25 21.87
C LEU A 191 -5.87 -4.55 21.96
N THR A 192 -6.22 -5.65 22.63
CA THR A 192 -7.63 -5.86 23.00
C THR A 192 -8.03 -4.93 24.14
N ASP A 193 -9.33 -4.73 24.35
CA ASP A 193 -9.76 -3.89 25.46
C ASP A 193 -9.32 -4.44 26.83
N GLU A 194 -9.24 -5.77 27.01
CA GLU A 194 -8.73 -6.39 28.24
C GLU A 194 -7.26 -6.06 28.50
N GLU A 195 -6.47 -5.93 27.44
CA GLU A 195 -5.07 -5.51 27.52
C GLU A 195 -4.97 -4.00 27.77
N LEU A 196 -5.85 -3.21 27.15
CA LEU A 196 -5.95 -1.76 27.39
C LEU A 196 -6.35 -1.43 28.83
N ASP A 197 -7.18 -2.23 29.49
CA ASP A 197 -7.50 -2.06 30.92
C ASP A 197 -6.26 -2.10 31.83
N SER A 198 -5.21 -2.79 31.39
CA SER A 198 -3.96 -2.91 32.14
C SER A 198 -2.97 -1.78 31.85
N CYS A 199 -3.29 -0.90 30.90
CA CYS A 199 -2.45 0.24 30.52
C CYS A 199 -2.73 1.44 31.43
N ALA A 200 -1.68 2.17 31.81
CA ALA A 200 -1.83 3.38 32.61
C ALA A 200 -2.54 4.51 31.84
N ASP A 201 -2.34 4.55 30.51
CA ASP A 201 -2.97 5.51 29.61
C ASP A 201 -3.35 4.81 28.28
N PRO A 202 -4.57 4.24 28.19
CA PRO A 202 -5.02 3.56 26.98
C PRO A 202 -5.26 4.52 25.81
N GLU A 203 -5.54 5.81 26.07
CA GLU A 203 -5.69 6.82 25.02
C GLU A 203 -4.37 7.07 24.30
N ALA A 204 -3.27 7.23 25.06
CA ALA A 204 -1.94 7.37 24.47
C ALA A 204 -1.53 6.15 23.63
N VAL A 205 -1.86 4.94 24.07
CA VAL A 205 -1.60 3.72 23.29
C VAL A 205 -2.35 3.75 21.96
N MET A 206 -3.65 4.05 21.98
CA MET A 206 -4.45 4.16 20.75
C MET A 206 -3.98 5.28 19.82
N GLN A 207 -3.47 6.38 20.38
CA GLN A 207 -2.87 7.46 19.59
C GLN A 207 -1.65 6.97 18.79
N THR A 208 -0.82 6.10 19.37
CA THR A 208 0.32 5.52 18.62
C THR A 208 -0.12 4.72 17.40
N TRP A 209 -1.33 4.12 17.43
CA TRP A 209 -1.87 3.40 16.28
C TRP A 209 -2.26 4.36 15.16
N LEU A 210 -2.91 5.48 15.51
CA LEU A 210 -3.26 6.55 14.56
C LEU A 210 -2.02 7.18 13.95
N ASP A 211 -1.01 7.49 14.78
CA ASP A 211 0.24 8.08 14.31
C ASP A 211 0.98 7.15 13.33
N ALA A 212 0.92 5.84 13.56
CA ALA A 212 1.55 4.85 12.69
C ALA A 212 0.87 4.67 11.34
N VAL A 213 -0.41 5.05 11.20
CA VAL A 213 -1.16 5.01 9.93
C VAL A 213 -1.40 6.39 9.32
N LYS A 214 -0.76 7.42 9.88
CA LYS A 214 -0.96 8.80 9.45
C LYS A 214 -0.52 8.99 7.99
N GLY A 215 -1.49 9.18 7.10
CA GLY A 215 -1.27 9.33 5.66
C GLY A 215 -1.46 8.04 4.84
N ASP A 216 -1.83 6.92 5.48
CA ASP A 216 -2.33 5.74 4.77
C ASP A 216 -3.85 5.87 4.59
N HIS A 217 -4.32 5.79 3.35
CA HIS A 217 -5.75 5.90 2.99
C HIS A 217 -6.35 4.55 2.56
N GLY A 218 -5.68 3.44 2.87
CA GLY A 218 -6.10 2.10 2.49
C GLY A 218 -7.10 1.44 3.45
N VAL A 219 -7.51 0.22 3.09
CA VAL A 219 -8.32 -0.68 3.95
C VAL A 219 -7.70 -0.87 5.35
N TYR A 220 -6.39 -0.71 5.44
CA TYR A 220 -5.62 -0.81 6.66
C TYR A 220 -5.97 0.28 7.68
N ASN A 221 -6.09 1.53 7.23
CA ASN A 221 -6.46 2.64 8.11
C ASN A 221 -7.85 2.41 8.73
N HIS A 222 -8.83 2.01 7.91
CA HIS A 222 -10.17 1.68 8.40
C HIS A 222 -10.17 0.60 9.51
N GLN A 223 -9.26 -0.38 9.47
CA GLN A 223 -9.18 -1.39 10.53
C GLN A 223 -8.77 -0.76 11.88
N ILE A 224 -7.84 0.19 11.86
CA ILE A 224 -7.42 0.93 13.05
C ILE A 224 -8.53 1.86 13.54
N GLU A 225 -9.17 2.61 12.63
CA GLU A 225 -10.30 3.48 12.96
C GLU A 225 -11.45 2.69 13.60
N TYR A 226 -11.80 1.51 13.06
CA TYR A 226 -12.83 0.65 13.65
C TYR A 226 -12.40 0.05 14.99
N ALA A 227 -11.11 -0.28 15.18
CA ALA A 227 -10.60 -0.75 16.46
C ALA A 227 -10.79 0.33 17.55
N ILE A 228 -10.49 1.59 17.22
CA ILE A 228 -10.69 2.73 18.12
C ILE A 228 -12.19 2.96 18.38
N LEU A 229 -13.04 2.96 17.35
CA LEU A 229 -14.48 3.16 17.51
C LEU A 229 -15.15 2.08 18.38
N ARG A 230 -14.64 0.85 18.32
CA ARG A 230 -15.15 -0.29 19.10
C ARG A 230 -14.65 -0.33 20.53
N SER A 231 -13.49 0.26 20.81
CA SER A 231 -12.88 0.20 22.13
C SER A 231 -13.77 0.86 23.20
N ARG A 232 -13.80 0.27 24.39
CA ARG A 232 -14.37 0.89 25.60
C ARG A 232 -13.56 2.10 26.09
N HIS A 233 -12.30 2.22 25.70
CA HIS A 233 -11.40 3.31 26.11
C HIS A 233 -11.40 4.50 25.15
N ARG A 234 -12.21 4.45 24.08
CA ARG A 234 -12.28 5.54 23.10
C ARG A 234 -12.59 6.88 23.76
N THR A 235 -11.97 7.94 23.26
CA THR A 235 -12.18 9.32 23.73
C THR A 235 -12.69 10.21 22.60
N ASP A 236 -13.34 11.32 22.94
CA ASP A 236 -13.76 12.33 21.95
C ASP A 236 -12.55 12.85 21.14
N THR A 237 -11.37 12.97 21.77
CA THR A 237 -10.13 13.39 21.11
C THR A 237 -9.71 12.42 20.00
N LEU A 238 -9.75 11.11 20.27
CA LEU A 238 -9.43 10.09 19.28
C LEU A 238 -10.46 10.05 18.15
N VAL A 239 -11.75 10.08 18.50
CA VAL A 239 -12.85 10.03 17.53
C VAL A 239 -12.80 11.21 16.56
N ARG A 240 -12.44 12.41 17.04
CA ARG A 240 -12.30 13.60 16.18
C ARG A 240 -11.16 13.48 15.16
N GLN A 241 -10.16 12.64 15.38
CA GLN A 241 -9.05 12.43 14.46
C GLN A 241 -9.38 11.42 13.34
N LEU A 242 -10.42 10.60 13.51
CA LEU A 242 -10.82 9.60 12.52
C LEU A 242 -11.48 10.26 11.31
N THR A 243 -11.48 9.59 10.16
CA THR A 243 -12.15 10.10 8.96
C THR A 243 -13.66 10.17 9.16
N ALA A 244 -14.27 11.29 8.74
CA ALA A 244 -15.70 11.52 8.88
C ALA A 244 -16.55 10.40 8.24
N PRO A 245 -16.24 9.89 7.02
CA PRO A 245 -16.98 8.77 6.44
C PRO A 245 -16.98 7.52 7.32
N THR A 246 -15.87 7.16 7.95
CA THR A 246 -15.80 5.99 8.83
C THR A 246 -16.67 6.19 10.06
N VAL A 247 -16.53 7.32 10.76
CA VAL A 247 -17.31 7.61 11.97
C VAL A 247 -18.80 7.66 11.63
N LEU A 248 -19.21 8.43 10.61
CA LEU A 248 -20.61 8.64 10.22
C LEU A 248 -21.31 7.37 9.70
N SER A 249 -20.55 6.42 9.14
CA SER A 249 -21.10 5.14 8.67
C SER A 249 -21.18 4.08 9.78
N TYR A 250 -20.56 4.33 10.94
CA TYR A 250 -20.53 3.37 12.04
C TYR A 250 -21.81 3.43 12.88
N TYR A 251 -22.73 2.51 12.61
CA TYR A 251 -24.08 2.48 13.20
C TYR A 251 -24.16 1.67 14.51
N GLU A 252 -23.15 0.88 14.85
CA GLU A 252 -23.19 -0.06 15.99
C GLU A 252 -23.10 0.67 17.34
N HIS A 253 -22.52 1.88 17.38
CA HIS A 253 -22.42 2.69 18.58
C HIS A 253 -22.90 4.13 18.35
N PRO A 254 -23.60 4.76 19.32
CA PRO A 254 -24.15 6.10 19.20
C PRO A 254 -23.09 7.22 19.26
N VAL A 255 -21.82 6.94 18.97
CA VAL A 255 -20.71 7.92 19.01
C VAL A 255 -21.03 9.13 18.11
N VAL A 256 -21.52 8.86 16.91
CA VAL A 256 -22.00 9.90 15.98
C VAL A 256 -23.21 10.62 16.54
N ALA A 257 -24.17 9.88 17.08
CA ALA A 257 -25.43 10.43 17.55
C ALA A 257 -25.21 11.44 18.68
N ASP A 258 -24.36 11.12 19.66
CA ASP A 258 -24.05 12.01 20.78
C ASP A 258 -23.33 13.29 20.33
N ALA A 259 -22.41 13.18 19.37
CA ALA A 259 -21.73 14.34 18.79
C ALA A 259 -22.68 15.22 17.97
N LEU A 260 -23.52 14.63 17.11
CA LEU A 260 -24.51 15.37 16.32
C LEU A 260 -25.61 15.99 17.19
N MET A 261 -26.03 15.32 18.26
CA MET A 261 -26.98 15.87 19.23
C MET A 261 -26.39 17.08 19.98
N ARG A 262 -25.10 17.04 20.34
CA ARG A 262 -24.41 18.20 20.93
C ARG A 262 -24.31 19.37 19.95
N LEU A 263 -24.09 19.09 18.67
CA LEU A 263 -23.95 20.09 17.61
C LEU A 263 -25.29 20.73 17.21
N CYS A 264 -26.31 19.91 16.96
CA CYS A 264 -27.59 20.35 16.41
C CYS A 264 -28.62 20.66 17.50
N GLY A 265 -28.54 19.99 18.67
CA GLY A 265 -29.55 20.09 19.71
C GLY A 265 -30.96 19.84 19.15
N THR A 266 -31.87 20.77 19.44
CA THR A 266 -33.25 20.79 18.93
C THR A 266 -33.44 21.73 17.74
N ASP A 267 -32.36 22.26 17.15
CA ASP A 267 -32.42 23.25 16.06
C ASP A 267 -32.62 22.55 14.70
N PRO A 268 -33.81 22.66 14.08
CA PRO A 268 -34.10 21.99 12.82
C PRO A 268 -33.26 22.52 11.65
N ASP A 269 -32.84 23.78 11.68
CA ASP A 269 -32.04 24.38 10.61
C ASP A 269 -30.62 23.80 10.62
N ARG A 270 -30.06 23.54 11.81
CA ARG A 270 -28.78 22.82 11.94
C ARG A 270 -28.85 21.39 11.46
N TRP A 271 -29.92 20.67 11.80
CA TRP A 271 -30.16 19.32 11.29
C TRP A 271 -30.26 19.29 9.77
N HIS A 272 -30.92 20.29 9.17
CA HIS A 272 -31.00 20.43 7.73
C HIS A 272 -29.62 20.67 7.09
N ALA A 273 -28.84 21.60 7.65
CA ALA A 273 -27.48 21.90 7.16
C ALA A 273 -26.55 20.68 7.24
N VAL A 274 -26.62 19.89 8.32
CA VAL A 274 -25.88 18.62 8.43
C VAL A 274 -26.31 17.63 7.36
N ALA A 275 -27.62 17.46 7.14
CA ALA A 275 -28.14 16.56 6.12
C ALA A 275 -27.69 16.97 4.70
N GLU A 276 -27.72 18.27 4.39
CA GLU A 276 -27.20 18.78 3.10
C GLU A 276 -25.70 18.54 2.95
N ALA A 277 -24.90 18.79 4.00
CA ALA A 277 -23.47 18.53 3.98
C ALA A 277 -23.16 17.05 3.71
N LEU A 278 -23.88 16.13 4.35
CA LEU A 278 -23.73 14.67 4.16
C LEU A 278 -24.17 14.18 2.78
N ALA A 279 -25.12 14.89 2.15
CA ALA A 279 -25.63 14.63 0.80
C ALA A 279 -24.75 15.23 -0.31
N SER A 280 -23.98 16.28 0.02
CA SER A 280 -23.02 16.91 -0.90
C SER A 280 -21.80 16.02 -1.18
N LYS A 281 -20.95 16.43 -2.12
CA LYS A 281 -19.77 15.63 -2.52
C LYS A 281 -18.86 15.44 -1.31
N ARG A 282 -18.78 14.20 -0.83
CA ARG A 282 -17.96 13.83 0.33
C ARG A 282 -16.49 14.05 0.01
N ASP A 283 -15.85 14.85 0.86
CA ASP A 283 -14.41 14.76 1.04
C ASP A 283 -14.14 13.51 1.87
N PHE A 284 -13.43 12.54 1.28
CA PHE A 284 -13.15 11.27 1.94
C PHE A 284 -12.01 11.40 2.96
N ASP A 285 -11.26 12.50 2.91
CA ASP A 285 -10.10 12.75 3.75
C ASP A 285 -10.42 13.72 4.91
N GLU A 286 -11.61 14.31 4.96
CA GLU A 286 -12.05 15.18 6.06
C GLU A 286 -12.14 14.39 7.37
N THR A 287 -11.50 14.89 8.42
CA THR A 287 -11.61 14.30 9.76
C THR A 287 -12.98 14.60 10.37
N PHE A 288 -13.46 13.75 11.27
CA PHE A 288 -14.71 13.98 11.96
C PHE A 288 -14.68 15.27 12.80
N GLY A 289 -13.52 15.62 13.37
CA GLY A 289 -13.32 16.89 14.06
C GLY A 289 -13.51 18.09 13.13
N ASP A 290 -12.86 18.08 11.96
CA ASP A 290 -12.99 19.16 10.96
C ASP A 290 -14.43 19.29 10.48
N PHE A 291 -15.12 18.16 10.26
CA PHE A 291 -16.54 18.15 9.93
C PHE A 291 -17.38 18.85 11.01
N LEU A 292 -17.18 18.51 12.29
CA LEU A 292 -17.91 19.13 13.39
C LEU A 292 -17.61 20.63 13.51
N ASP A 293 -16.35 21.02 13.34
CA ASP A 293 -15.94 22.43 13.43
C ASP A 293 -16.52 23.26 12.28
N ARG A 294 -16.51 22.72 11.06
CA ARG A 294 -17.15 23.34 9.89
C ARG A 294 -18.65 23.54 10.09
N MET A 295 -19.34 22.56 10.67
CA MET A 295 -20.78 22.66 10.95
C MET A 295 -21.11 23.52 12.18
N SER A 296 -20.12 23.86 13.01
CA SER A 296 -20.30 24.71 14.19
C SER A 296 -20.29 26.21 13.85
N VAL A 297 -19.74 26.59 12.68
CA VAL A 297 -19.73 27.97 12.20
C VAL A 297 -21.10 28.30 11.57
N PRO A 298 -21.82 29.34 12.05
CA PRO A 298 -23.08 29.73 11.45
C PRO A 298 -22.86 30.23 10.01
N PRO A 299 -23.78 29.96 9.07
CA PRO A 299 -23.66 30.45 7.70
C PRO A 299 -23.64 31.98 7.69
N ALA A 300 -22.76 32.55 6.85
CA ALA A 300 -22.64 33.99 6.63
C ALA A 300 -23.83 34.56 5.83
#